data_AF-A0AAP9YD09-F1
#
_entry.id   AF-A0AAP9YD09-F1
#
_cell.length_a   1.000
_cell.length_b   1.000
_cell.length_c   1.000
_cell.angle_alpha   90.00
_cell.angle_beta   90.00
_cell.angle_gamma   90.00
#
_symmetry.space_group_name_H-M   'P 1'
#
loop_
_entity.id
_entity.type
_entity.pdbx_description
1 polymer ?
#
loop_
_entity_poly.entity_id
_entity_poly.type
_entity_poly.pdbx_seq_one_letter_code
_entity_poly.pdbx_strand_id
1 'polypeptide(L)'
;MADFRPLGFGSQGSLAPVLYLDTSASSAALLDAADRRTGAVRDLLEALGDCKLSDHQPAALSQVARAALLLLDDAADLQNAARLAHAAELGAAVGGIAGKTAGTRRQGGNA
;
A
#
# COMPACT_ATOMS: atom_id res chain seq x y z
N MET A 1 -10.95 -13.39 -7.10
CA MET A 1 -10.16 -12.72 -8.16
C MET A 1 -9.45 -11.57 -7.47
N ALA A 2 -8.14 -11.41 -7.66
CA ALA A 2 -7.41 -10.31 -7.04
C ALA A 2 -7.85 -9.00 -7.70
N ASP A 3 -8.23 -8.01 -6.89
CA ASP A 3 -8.58 -6.69 -7.35
C ASP A 3 -7.31 -5.85 -7.37
N PHE A 4 -6.92 -5.37 -8.56
CA PHE A 4 -5.71 -4.60 -8.75
C PHE A 4 -6.04 -3.14 -9.02
N ARG A 5 -5.49 -2.24 -8.21
CA ARG A 5 -5.64 -0.79 -8.39
C ARG A 5 -4.36 -0.17 -8.93
N PRO A 6 -4.39 0.65 -9.98
CA PRO A 6 -3.21 1.38 -10.43
C PRO A 6 -2.77 2.41 -9.39
N LEU A 7 -1.46 2.58 -9.23
CA LEU A 7 -0.89 3.70 -8.48
C LEU A 7 -1.17 5.05 -9.18
N GLY A 8 -1.14 6.13 -8.42
CA GLY A 8 -1.50 7.47 -8.89
C GLY A 8 -0.65 8.00 -10.05
N PHE A 9 0.60 7.52 -10.21
CA PHE A 9 1.53 7.99 -11.22
C PHE A 9 2.34 6.84 -11.87
N GLY A 10 2.49 6.89 -13.20
CA GLY A 10 3.42 6.04 -13.94
C GLY A 10 4.86 6.57 -13.84
N SER A 11 5.85 5.67 -13.90
CA SER A 11 7.25 6.10 -13.94
C SER A 11 7.56 6.86 -15.24
N GLN A 12 8.40 7.90 -15.16
CA GLN A 12 8.96 8.64 -16.31
C GLN A 12 7.95 9.34 -17.24
N GLY A 13 6.86 9.91 -16.70
CA GLY A 13 5.93 10.71 -17.51
C GLY A 13 5.01 9.89 -18.42
N SER A 14 4.97 8.58 -18.21
CA SER A 14 3.96 7.70 -18.80
C SER A 14 2.62 7.89 -18.09
N LEU A 15 1.54 8.02 -18.88
CA LEU A 15 0.17 7.96 -18.37
C LEU A 15 -0.29 6.52 -18.06
N ALA A 16 0.50 5.51 -18.45
CA ALA A 16 0.22 4.12 -18.16
C ALA A 16 0.81 3.76 -16.78
N PRO A 17 -0.04 3.39 -15.80
CA PRO A 17 0.44 2.90 -14.50
C PRO A 17 1.17 1.57 -14.72
N VAL A 18 2.44 1.54 -14.33
CA VAL A 18 3.31 0.34 -14.41
C VAL A 18 3.32 -0.46 -13.12
N LEU A 19 2.67 0.04 -12.06
CA LEU A 19 2.54 -0.61 -10.77
C LEU A 19 1.07 -0.70 -10.37
N TYR A 20 0.70 -1.87 -9.86
CA TYR A 20 -0.64 -2.22 -9.43
C TYR A 20 -0.60 -2.72 -7.99
N LEU A 21 -1.52 -2.23 -7.18
CA LEU A 21 -1.75 -2.65 -5.81
C LEU A 21 -2.74 -3.79 -5.77
N ASP A 22 -2.37 -4.91 -5.14
CA ASP A 22 -3.31 -5.97 -4.79
C ASP A 22 -4.15 -5.50 -3.59
N THR A 23 -5.40 -5.09 -3.85
CA THR A 23 -6.31 -4.64 -2.80
C THR A 23 -6.98 -5.79 -2.04
N SER A 24 -6.69 -7.04 -2.41
CA SER A 24 -7.10 -8.22 -1.65
C SER A 24 -6.13 -8.58 -0.53
N ALA A 25 -4.95 -7.94 -0.48
CA ALA A 25 -3.99 -8.08 0.60
C ALA A 25 -4.56 -7.53 1.92
N SER A 26 -4.17 -8.14 3.05
CA SER A 26 -4.58 -7.66 4.37
C SER A 26 -4.00 -6.28 4.67
N SER A 27 -4.67 -5.52 5.53
CA SER A 27 -4.18 -4.21 5.96
C SER A 27 -2.74 -4.26 6.49
N ALA A 28 -2.42 -5.30 7.29
CA ALA A 28 -1.08 -5.49 7.84
C ALA A 28 -0.01 -5.72 6.75
N ALA A 29 -0.32 -6.51 5.72
CA ALA A 29 0.61 -6.76 4.62
C ALA A 29 0.86 -5.49 3.78
N LEU A 30 -0.18 -4.67 3.58
CA LEU A 30 -0.08 -3.39 2.88
C LEU A 30 0.76 -2.37 3.67
N LEU A 31 0.62 -2.32 5.00
CA LEU A 31 1.46 -1.48 5.86
C LEU A 31 2.92 -1.91 5.86
N ASP A 32 3.20 -3.21 6.02
CA ASP A 32 4.56 -3.76 5.95
C ASP A 32 5.22 -3.47 4.58
N ALA A 33 4.44 -3.54 3.51
CA ALA A 33 4.89 -3.16 2.17
C ALA A 33 5.18 -1.65 2.02
N ALA A 34 4.42 -0.78 2.69
CA ALA A 34 4.66 0.66 2.71
C ALA A 34 5.90 1.03 3.54
N ASP A 35 6.08 0.40 4.70
CA ASP A 35 7.22 0.61 5.58
C ASP A 35 8.53 0.20 4.91
N ARG A 36 8.55 -0.94 4.20
CA ARG A 36 9.70 -1.36 3.40
C ARG A 36 10.11 -0.32 2.35
N ARG A 37 9.15 0.31 1.67
CA ARG A 37 9.42 1.32 0.64
C ARG A 37 9.93 2.62 1.25
N THR A 38 9.33 3.05 2.35
CA THR A 38 9.78 4.22 3.09
C THR A 38 11.20 4.01 3.63
N GLY A 39 11.48 2.83 4.18
CA GLY A 39 12.82 2.42 4.61
C GLY A 39 13.83 2.45 3.47
N ALA A 40 13.49 1.85 2.31
CA ALA A 40 14.36 1.87 1.14
C ALA A 40 14.68 3.29 0.64
N VAL A 41 13.71 4.21 0.69
CA VAL A 41 13.96 5.62 0.36
C VAL A 41 14.91 6.27 1.36
N ARG A 42 14.71 6.02 2.66
CA ARG A 42 15.61 6.53 3.70
C ARG A 42 17.04 6.03 3.47
N ASP A 43 17.20 4.72 3.29
CA ASP A 43 18.51 4.09 3.07
C ASP A 43 19.18 4.64 1.79
N LEU A 44 18.40 4.87 0.73
CA LEU A 44 18.88 5.49 -0.50
C LEU A 44 19.36 6.92 -0.30
N LEU A 45 18.61 7.73 0.46
CA LEU A 45 18.97 9.12 0.76
C LEU A 45 20.18 9.21 1.69
N GLU A 46 20.29 8.32 2.68
CA GLU A 46 21.47 8.21 3.54
C GLU A 46 22.71 7.84 2.71
N ALA A 47 22.60 6.83 1.84
CA ALA A 47 23.69 6.44 0.94
C ALA A 47 24.11 7.57 -0.02
N LEU A 48 23.16 8.35 -0.54
CA LEU A 48 23.47 9.53 -1.35
C LEU A 48 24.18 10.63 -0.56
N GLY A 49 23.85 10.80 0.73
CA GLY A 49 24.52 11.74 1.62
C GLY A 49 26.01 11.42 1.82
N ASP A 50 26.36 10.13 1.82
CA ASP A 50 27.74 9.66 1.92
C ASP A 50 28.50 9.70 0.58
N CYS A 51 27.80 9.86 -0.55
CA CYS A 51 28.42 9.97 -1.86
C CYS A 51 29.06 11.35 -2.06
N LYS A 52 30.36 11.36 -2.41
CA LYS A 52 31.01 12.56 -2.95
C LYS A 52 30.55 12.80 -4.37
N LEU A 53 29.53 13.64 -4.54
CA LEU A 53 29.08 14.08 -5.85
C LEU A 53 30.18 14.93 -6.50
N SER A 54 30.72 14.47 -7.63
CA SER A 54 31.54 15.32 -8.49
C SER A 54 30.67 16.40 -9.14
N ASP A 55 31.20 17.61 -9.34
CA ASP A 55 30.52 18.76 -9.95
C ASP A 55 29.89 18.51 -11.34
N HIS A 56 30.14 17.34 -11.95
CA HIS A 56 29.68 16.97 -13.29
C HIS A 56 28.44 16.07 -13.33
N GLN A 57 27.75 15.80 -12.21
CA GLN A 57 26.60 14.87 -12.20
C GLN A 57 25.27 15.42 -11.64
N PRO A 58 24.85 16.67 -11.94
CA PRO A 58 23.55 17.18 -11.47
C PRO A 58 22.35 16.39 -12.02
N ALA A 59 22.50 15.81 -13.22
CA ALA A 59 21.47 14.98 -13.85
C ALA A 59 21.23 13.67 -13.08
N ALA A 60 22.29 13.04 -12.54
CA ALA A 60 22.19 11.81 -11.77
C ALA A 60 21.42 12.06 -10.47
N LEU A 61 21.73 13.14 -9.75
CA LEU A 61 21.01 13.53 -8.54
C LEU A 61 19.52 13.76 -8.82
N SER A 62 19.21 14.42 -9.94
CA SER A 62 17.82 14.69 -10.36
C SER A 62 17.06 13.41 -10.74
N GLN A 63 17.76 12.38 -11.23
CA GLN A 63 17.16 11.07 -11.52
C GLN A 63 16.91 10.28 -10.23
N VAL A 64 17.87 10.27 -9.30
CA VAL A 64 17.71 9.59 -8.01
C VAL A 64 16.62 10.25 -7.18
N ALA A 65 16.55 11.58 -7.15
CA ALA A 65 15.47 12.31 -6.47
C ALA A 65 14.08 11.96 -7.04
N ARG A 66 13.96 11.81 -8.36
CA ARG A 66 12.71 11.36 -9.01
C ARG A 66 12.36 9.92 -8.65
N ALA A 67 13.34 9.03 -8.58
CA ALA A 67 13.12 7.64 -8.17
C ALA A 67 12.67 7.56 -6.70
N ALA A 68 13.30 8.34 -5.81
CA ALA A 68 12.93 8.43 -4.41
C ALA A 68 11.50 8.97 -4.22
N LEU A 69 11.12 9.99 -5.01
CA LEU A 69 9.76 10.53 -5.00
C LEU A 69 8.73 9.47 -5.42
N LEU A 70 8.99 8.73 -6.50
CA LEU A 70 8.09 7.65 -6.96
C LEU A 70 7.91 6.56 -5.90
N LEU A 71 8.97 6.19 -5.18
CA LEU A 71 8.90 5.21 -4.10
C LEU A 71 8.10 5.73 -2.89
N LEU A 72 8.19 7.03 -2.58
CA LEU A 72 7.38 7.66 -1.54
C LEU A 72 5.91 7.73 -1.92
N ASP A 73 5.61 8.06 -3.18
CA ASP A 73 4.23 8.08 -3.68
C ASP A 73 3.61 6.67 -3.62
N ASP A 74 4.38 5.62 -3.98
CA ASP A 74 3.95 4.22 -3.84
C ASP A 74 3.70 3.84 -2.37
N ALA A 75 4.59 4.24 -1.46
CA ALA A 75 4.39 4.03 -0.02
C ALA A 75 3.12 4.72 0.51
N ALA A 76 2.84 5.95 0.06
CA ALA A 76 1.65 6.70 0.44
C ALA A 76 0.37 6.04 -0.08
N ASP A 77 0.38 5.58 -1.33
CA ASP A 77 -0.74 4.85 -1.94
C ASP A 77 -1.01 3.52 -1.20
N LEU A 78 0.04 2.79 -0.80
CA LEU A 78 -0.08 1.59 0.04
C LEU A 78 -0.66 1.88 1.42
N GLN A 79 -0.23 2.97 2.09
CA GLN A 79 -0.81 3.37 3.37
C GLN A 79 -2.30 3.72 3.23
N ASN A 80 -2.68 4.38 2.15
CA ASN A 80 -4.08 4.69 1.88
C ASN A 80 -4.89 3.40 1.63
N ALA A 81 -4.36 2.48 0.82
CA ALA A 81 -4.97 1.18 0.58
C ALA A 81 -5.12 0.37 1.88
N ALA A 82 -4.12 0.39 2.76
CA ALA A 82 -4.16 -0.29 4.05
C ALA A 82 -5.27 0.25 4.96
N ARG A 83 -5.49 1.57 4.98
CA ARG A 83 -6.60 2.19 5.74
C ARG A 83 -7.96 1.75 5.22
N LEU A 84 -8.11 1.67 3.90
CA LEU A 84 -9.35 1.20 3.27
C LEU A 84 -9.60 -0.29 3.56
N ALA A 85 -8.56 -1.13 3.44
CA ALA A 85 -8.62 -2.54 3.80
C ALA A 85 -9.01 -2.73 5.28
N HIS A 86 -8.40 -1.96 6.19
CA HIS A 86 -8.73 -2.02 7.61
C HIS A 86 -10.18 -1.65 7.91
N ALA A 87 -10.69 -0.59 7.26
CA ALA A 87 -12.09 -0.19 7.40
C ALA A 87 -13.05 -1.29 6.90
N ALA A 88 -12.69 -1.97 5.80
CA ALA A 88 -13.46 -3.09 5.27
C ALA A 88 -13.42 -4.31 6.22
N GLU A 89 -12.26 -4.63 6.79
CA GLU A 89 -12.09 -5.71 7.79
C GLU A 89 -12.96 -5.46 9.04
N LEU A 90 -12.99 -4.22 9.54
CA LEU A 90 -13.84 -3.82 10.68
C LEU A 90 -15.33 -3.90 10.34
N GLY A 91 -15.74 -3.45 9.15
CA GLY A 91 -17.12 -3.54 8.68
C GLY A 91 -17.59 -5.00 8.55
N ALA A 92 -16.73 -5.88 8.03
CA ALA A 92 -17.01 -7.32 7.95
C ALA A 92 -17.11 -7.97 9.33
N ALA A 93 -16.25 -7.57 10.28
CA ALA A 93 -16.30 -8.06 11.65
C ALA A 93 -17.63 -7.71 12.33
N VAL A 94 -18.13 -6.47 12.15
CA VAL A 94 -19.42 -6.02 12.72
C VAL A 94 -20.62 -6.72 12.06
N GLY A 95 -20.60 -6.93 10.74
CA GLY A 95 -21.65 -7.65 10.03
C GLY A 95 -21.75 -9.14 10.41
N GLY A 96 -20.61 -9.79 10.68
CA GLY A 96 -20.55 -11.18 11.12
C GLY A 96 -21.19 -11.44 12.51
N ILE A 97 -21.15 -10.45 13.41
CA ILE A 97 -21.77 -10.56 14.74
C ILE A 97 -23.31 -10.52 14.63
N ALA A 98 -23.85 -9.70 13.73
CA ALA A 98 -25.29 -9.62 13.48
C ALA A 98 -25.86 -10.87 12.79
N GLY A 99 -25.07 -11.56 11.96
CA GLY A 99 -25.48 -12.80 11.30
C GLY A 99 -25.55 -14.01 12.25
N LYS A 100 -24.75 -14.02 13.32
CA LYS A 100 -24.66 -15.15 14.26
C LYS A 100 -25.76 -15.16 15.32
N THR A 101 -26.37 -14.00 15.62
CA THR A 101 -27.47 -13.88 16.60
C THR A 101 -28.85 -14.25 16.04
N ALA A 102 -29.00 -14.34 14.71
CA ALA A 102 -30.26 -14.72 14.07
C ALA A 102 -30.46 -16.25 13.89
N GLY A 103 -29.41 -17.06 14.09
CA GLY A 103 -29.41 -18.50 13.76
C GLY A 103 -29.87 -19.47 14.86
N THR A 104 -30.08 -19.03 16.11
CA THR A 104 -30.21 -19.97 17.26
C THR A 104 -31.64 -20.19 17.74
N ARG A 105 -32.69 -19.84 16.98
CA ARG A 105 -34.08 -19.86 17.48
C ARG A 105 -35.06 -20.65 16.61
N ARG A 106 -34.73 -21.87 16.18
CA ARG A 106 -35.72 -22.87 15.74
C ARG A 106 -35.22 -24.30 15.93
N GLN A 107 -35.37 -24.85 17.14
CA GLN A 107 -35.66 -26.26 17.35
C GLN A 107 -36.17 -26.43 18.79
N GLY A 108 -37.47 -26.61 18.91
CA GLY A 108 -38.15 -26.80 20.19
C GLY A 108 -39.65 -26.80 19.96
N GLY A 109 -40.21 -27.98 19.68
CA GLY A 109 -41.65 -28.15 19.48
C GLY A 109 -41.99 -29.39 18.68
N ASN A 110 -41.61 -30.57 19.19
CA ASN A 110 -42.20 -31.83 18.77
C ASN A 110 -42.53 -32.62 20.04
N ALA A 111 -43.83 -32.69 20.35
CA ALA A 111 -44.56 -33.71 21.09
C ALA A 111 -45.90 -33.11 21.54
#